data_AF-A0A251SPM5-F1
#
_entry.id   AF-A0A251SPM5-F1
#
_cell.length_a   1.000
_cell.length_b   1.000
_cell.length_c   1.000
_cell.angle_alpha   90.00
_cell.angle_beta   90.00
_cell.angle_gamma   90.00
#
_symmetry.space_group_name_H-M   'P 1'
#
loop_
_entity.id
_entity.type
_entity.pdbx_description
1 polymer ?
#
loop_
_entity_poly.entity_id
_entity_poly.type
_entity_poly.pdbx_seq_one_letter_code
_entity_poly.pdbx_strand_id
1 'polypeptide(L)'
;MRRRQNSKPIRKQRSGDVKALRANSALLKISWQRSVLTGRQFARKTTSACTPAAKEQAEAELKTQVSSKDKDLAAKDVEIAELKRRLQEQVDKSESLEIDLVAERSKAASAEEAKQKAEEARAITSSALNVAQNNYAKVQGIVDTLASETEWRRGRGLVLMANSILNAGELDGTVAALIDASRAVGHRGGYLECAQHAEEIFGQEFDTSHCSVADEVNAELTRAENAYDHLALLVMDLITKALEHDDWCARLKAILDPPEMVEVSDEEEPAGDDGEGGGNGDDGGNGDGDGDGDEPE
;
A
#
# COMPACT_ATOMS: atom_id res chain seq x y z
N MET A 1 -64.53 74.05 -122.75
CA MET A 1 -63.83 72.82 -122.31
C MET A 1 -64.52 71.62 -122.94
N ARG A 2 -63.80 70.92 -123.83
CA ARG A 2 -64.34 69.92 -124.77
C ARG A 2 -64.85 68.69 -124.00
N ARG A 3 -66.14 68.31 -124.12
CA ARG A 3 -66.81 67.65 -125.27
C ARG A 3 -66.29 66.22 -125.45
N ARG A 4 -67.11 65.20 -125.73
CA ARG A 4 -68.57 65.01 -125.84
C ARG A 4 -68.73 63.54 -126.25
N GLN A 5 -69.79 62.92 -125.75
CA GLN A 5 -70.81 62.15 -126.49
C GLN A 5 -70.44 61.07 -127.53
N ASN A 6 -71.19 59.96 -127.37
CA ASN A 6 -71.99 59.21 -128.36
C ASN A 6 -71.30 58.80 -129.68
N SER A 7 -71.45 57.57 -130.17
CA SER A 7 -72.72 56.94 -130.52
C SER A 7 -72.47 55.49 -131.00
N LYS A 8 -73.49 54.63 -130.89
CA LYS A 8 -73.62 53.32 -131.59
C LYS A 8 -73.89 53.53 -133.10
N PRO A 9 -74.14 52.50 -133.99
CA PRO A 9 -73.87 51.04 -134.00
C PRO A 9 -73.31 50.51 -135.37
N ILE A 10 -73.24 49.16 -135.54
CA ILE A 10 -73.59 48.32 -136.75
C ILE A 10 -72.51 47.32 -137.29
N ARG A 11 -72.98 46.07 -137.50
CA ARG A 11 -72.58 44.95 -138.40
C ARG A 11 -71.43 43.96 -138.09
N LYS A 12 -71.87 42.73 -137.75
CA LYS A 12 -71.62 41.39 -138.35
C LYS A 12 -70.22 41.00 -138.87
N GLN A 13 -69.91 39.73 -138.52
CA GLN A 13 -69.07 38.70 -139.17
C GLN A 13 -67.62 38.49 -138.68
N ARG A 14 -67.33 37.19 -138.50
CA ARG A 14 -66.02 36.50 -138.28
C ARG A 14 -65.56 36.28 -136.83
N SER A 15 -66.35 35.46 -136.11
CA SER A 15 -65.98 34.80 -134.85
C SER A 15 -65.34 33.42 -135.12
N GLY A 16 -64.16 33.39 -135.75
CA GLY A 16 -63.41 32.16 -136.06
C GLY A 16 -61.97 32.14 -135.52
N ASP A 17 -61.27 33.27 -135.57
CA ASP A 17 -59.79 33.23 -135.53
C ASP A 17 -59.13 33.68 -134.21
N VAL A 18 -59.88 34.15 -133.21
CA VAL A 18 -59.28 34.72 -131.99
C VAL A 18 -59.08 33.67 -130.87
N LYS A 19 -59.77 32.53 -130.92
CA LYS A 19 -59.54 31.43 -129.95
C LYS A 19 -58.24 30.66 -130.20
N ALA A 20 -57.76 30.60 -131.44
CA ALA A 20 -56.50 29.93 -131.79
C ALA A 20 -55.25 30.72 -131.30
N LEU A 21 -55.32 32.06 -131.28
CA LEU A 21 -54.20 32.90 -130.85
C LEU A 21 -53.96 32.91 -129.33
N ARG A 22 -55.00 32.71 -128.51
CA ARG A 22 -54.84 32.59 -127.04
C ARG A 22 -54.27 31.23 -126.61
N ALA A 23 -54.55 30.16 -127.35
CA ALA A 23 -54.00 28.83 -127.06
C ALA A 23 -52.47 28.75 -127.29
N ASN A 24 -51.97 29.40 -128.34
CA ASN A 24 -50.53 29.41 -128.63
C ASN A 24 -49.71 30.25 -127.63
N SER A 25 -50.27 31.32 -127.06
CA SER A 25 -49.57 32.12 -126.04
C SER A 25 -49.42 31.39 -124.69
N ALA A 26 -50.39 30.54 -124.33
CA ALA A 26 -50.33 29.73 -123.11
C ALA A 26 -49.29 28.60 -123.22
N LEU A 27 -49.17 27.96 -124.39
CA LEU A 27 -48.17 26.91 -124.63
C LEU A 27 -46.74 27.47 -124.63
N LEU A 28 -46.52 28.69 -125.13
CA LEU A 28 -45.22 29.37 -125.08
C LEU A 28 -44.78 29.72 -123.64
N LYS A 29 -45.71 30.10 -122.76
CA LYS A 29 -45.40 30.35 -121.34
C LYS A 29 -45.03 29.07 -120.57
N ILE A 30 -45.73 27.97 -120.83
CA ILE A 30 -45.42 26.67 -120.21
C ILE A 30 -44.08 26.13 -120.73
N SER A 31 -43.77 26.31 -122.03
CA SER A 31 -42.46 25.97 -122.61
C SER A 31 -41.31 26.76 -121.96
N TRP A 32 -41.49 28.06 -121.74
CA TRP A 32 -40.47 28.90 -121.10
C TRP A 32 -40.26 28.56 -119.62
N GLN A 33 -41.33 28.31 -118.85
CA GLN A 33 -41.21 27.86 -117.46
C GLN A 33 -40.58 26.46 -117.35
N ARG A 34 -40.85 25.56 -118.30
CA ARG A 34 -40.21 24.25 -118.35
C ARG A 34 -38.71 24.37 -118.64
N SER A 35 -38.28 25.26 -119.54
CA SER A 35 -36.84 25.54 -119.76
C SER A 35 -36.14 26.14 -118.53
N VAL A 36 -36.80 27.00 -117.74
CA VAL A 36 -36.20 27.57 -116.51
C VAL A 36 -36.10 26.52 -115.39
N LEU A 37 -37.08 25.63 -115.25
CA LEU A 37 -37.01 24.50 -114.31
C LEU A 37 -36.00 23.44 -114.75
N THR A 38 -35.85 23.20 -116.06
CA THR A 38 -34.84 22.26 -116.59
C THR A 38 -33.43 22.86 -116.47
N GLY A 39 -33.27 24.18 -116.62
CA GLY A 39 -32.02 24.89 -116.33
C GLY A 39 -31.65 24.92 -114.83
N ARG A 40 -32.64 25.04 -113.93
CA ARG A 40 -32.40 24.95 -112.47
C ARG A 40 -32.13 23.52 -111.97
N GLN A 41 -32.67 22.50 -112.61
CA GLN A 41 -32.33 21.11 -112.31
C GLN A 41 -30.94 20.73 -112.85
N PHE A 42 -30.50 21.31 -113.97
CA PHE A 42 -29.13 21.12 -114.44
C PHE A 42 -28.10 21.84 -113.54
N ALA A 43 -28.43 23.02 -113.00
CA ALA A 43 -27.56 23.73 -112.05
C ALA A 43 -27.56 23.15 -110.61
N ARG A 44 -28.54 22.33 -110.22
CA ARG A 44 -28.47 21.55 -108.96
C ARG A 44 -27.86 20.16 -109.12
N LYS A 45 -27.65 19.68 -110.36
CA LYS A 45 -26.99 18.39 -110.63
C LYS A 45 -25.50 18.54 -110.96
N THR A 46 -24.97 19.76 -111.05
CA THR A 46 -23.54 20.03 -111.34
C THR A 46 -22.78 20.78 -110.24
N THR A 47 -23.37 21.02 -109.07
CA THR A 47 -22.61 21.30 -107.84
C THR A 47 -22.89 20.23 -106.77
N SER A 48 -22.88 18.99 -107.22
CA SER A 48 -22.65 17.78 -106.40
C SER A 48 -21.36 17.13 -106.91
N ALA A 49 -20.31 17.94 -107.02
CA ALA A 49 -18.94 17.47 -107.06
C ALA A 49 -18.29 17.83 -105.73
N CYS A 50 -18.85 17.28 -104.65
CA CYS A 50 -17.96 16.67 -103.69
C CYS A 50 -17.49 15.40 -104.41
N THR A 51 -16.27 15.43 -104.92
CA THR A 51 -15.67 14.25 -105.54
C THR A 51 -15.83 13.09 -104.53
N PRO A 52 -16.12 11.84 -104.99
CA PRO A 52 -16.05 10.70 -104.09
C PRO A 52 -14.71 10.69 -103.33
N ALA A 53 -13.63 11.14 -103.99
CA ALA A 53 -12.32 11.36 -103.39
C ALA A 53 -12.24 12.42 -102.27
N ALA A 54 -12.93 13.57 -102.34
CA ALA A 54 -12.87 14.59 -101.27
C ALA A 54 -13.75 14.23 -100.07
N LYS A 55 -14.86 13.51 -100.31
CA LYS A 55 -15.69 12.97 -99.23
C LYS A 55 -14.98 11.81 -98.54
N GLU A 56 -14.30 10.96 -99.30
CA GLU A 56 -13.46 9.87 -98.82
C GLU A 56 -12.19 10.37 -98.11
N GLN A 57 -11.61 11.50 -98.55
CA GLN A 57 -10.48 12.15 -97.87
C GLN A 57 -10.90 12.81 -96.55
N ALA A 58 -12.05 13.50 -96.51
CA ALA A 58 -12.61 14.07 -95.28
C ALA A 58 -13.10 12.97 -94.31
N GLU A 59 -13.67 11.87 -94.81
CA GLU A 59 -14.01 10.70 -94.01
C GLU A 59 -12.76 9.97 -93.52
N ALA A 60 -11.70 9.85 -94.33
CA ALA A 60 -10.43 9.27 -93.91
C ALA A 60 -9.76 10.14 -92.84
N GLU A 61 -9.78 11.47 -92.99
CA GLU A 61 -9.19 12.41 -92.02
C GLU A 61 -9.97 12.42 -90.70
N LEU A 62 -11.31 12.43 -90.76
CA LEU A 62 -12.17 12.23 -89.57
C LEU A 62 -11.95 10.86 -88.93
N LYS A 63 -11.78 9.80 -89.72
CA LYS A 63 -11.50 8.45 -89.21
C LYS A 63 -10.12 8.36 -88.57
N THR A 64 -9.12 9.08 -89.07
CA THR A 64 -7.81 9.21 -88.43
C THR A 64 -7.86 10.06 -87.16
N GLN A 65 -8.62 11.16 -87.13
CA GLN A 65 -8.81 11.96 -85.92
C GLN A 65 -9.58 11.20 -84.84
N VAL A 66 -10.66 10.50 -85.21
CA VAL A 66 -11.42 9.63 -84.32
C VAL A 66 -10.50 8.51 -83.82
N SER A 67 -9.74 7.85 -84.70
CA SER A 67 -8.75 6.86 -84.29
C SER A 67 -7.68 7.41 -83.34
N SER A 68 -7.21 8.65 -83.55
CA SER A 68 -6.23 9.28 -82.66
C SER A 68 -6.82 9.61 -81.30
N LYS A 69 -8.06 10.12 -81.26
CA LYS A 69 -8.80 10.41 -80.03
C LYS A 69 -9.17 9.13 -79.27
N ASP A 70 -9.53 8.07 -79.98
CA ASP A 70 -9.81 6.76 -79.38
C ASP A 70 -8.55 6.16 -78.75
N LYS A 71 -7.38 6.32 -79.40
CA LYS A 71 -6.08 5.93 -78.81
C LYS A 71 -5.74 6.76 -77.58
N ASP A 72 -5.99 8.07 -77.60
CA ASP A 72 -5.76 8.96 -76.45
C ASP A 72 -6.75 8.68 -75.30
N LEU A 73 -8.02 8.39 -75.61
CA LEU A 73 -9.02 7.97 -74.63
C LEU A 73 -8.62 6.63 -74.00
N ALA A 74 -8.21 5.65 -74.82
CA ALA A 74 -7.70 4.38 -74.31
C ALA A 74 -6.47 4.56 -73.43
N ALA A 75 -5.54 5.46 -73.78
CA ALA A 75 -4.39 5.79 -72.94
C ALA A 75 -4.80 6.44 -71.61
N LYS A 76 -5.79 7.34 -71.62
CA LYS A 76 -6.34 7.95 -70.40
C LYS A 76 -7.11 6.95 -69.54
N ASP A 77 -7.82 6.01 -70.13
CA ASP A 77 -8.51 4.96 -69.39
C ASP A 77 -7.50 4.05 -68.67
N VAL A 78 -6.36 3.75 -69.31
CA VAL A 78 -5.24 3.05 -68.66
C VAL A 78 -4.66 3.87 -67.51
N GLU A 79 -4.45 5.18 -67.69
CA GLU A 79 -3.96 6.06 -66.64
C GLU A 79 -4.95 6.17 -65.46
N ILE A 80 -6.26 6.26 -65.74
CA ILE A 80 -7.30 6.28 -64.70
C ILE A 80 -7.31 4.95 -63.92
N ALA A 81 -7.15 3.81 -64.60
CA ALA A 81 -7.06 2.51 -63.95
C ALA A 81 -5.81 2.41 -63.07
N GLU A 82 -4.66 2.89 -63.55
CA GLU A 82 -3.40 2.97 -62.79
C GLU A 82 -3.54 3.89 -61.56
N LEU A 83 -4.15 5.06 -61.70
CA LEU A 83 -4.39 5.99 -60.59
C LEU A 83 -5.36 5.41 -59.55
N LYS A 84 -6.44 4.74 -59.99
CA LYS A 84 -7.36 4.03 -59.09
C LYS A 84 -6.64 2.92 -58.33
N ARG A 85 -5.78 2.14 -59.00
CA ARG A 85 -4.95 1.11 -58.36
C ARG A 85 -4.05 1.72 -57.29
N ARG A 86 -3.33 2.81 -57.60
CA ARG A 86 -2.44 3.49 -56.65
C ARG A 86 -3.19 4.08 -55.46
N LEU A 87 -4.37 4.65 -55.68
CA LEU A 87 -5.22 5.16 -54.62
C LEU A 87 -5.67 4.02 -53.69
N GLN A 88 -6.13 2.91 -54.26
CA GLN A 88 -6.52 1.74 -53.48
C GLN A 88 -5.34 1.19 -52.66
N GLU A 89 -4.15 1.09 -53.26
CA GLU A 89 -2.94 0.67 -52.54
C GLU A 89 -2.56 1.63 -51.41
N GLN A 90 -2.84 2.94 -51.54
CA GLN A 90 -2.65 3.87 -50.42
C GLN A 90 -3.69 3.69 -49.33
N VAL A 91 -4.96 3.46 -49.69
CA VAL A 91 -6.03 3.17 -48.73
C VAL A 91 -5.67 1.92 -47.93
N ASP A 92 -5.35 0.82 -48.61
CA ASP A 92 -4.99 -0.45 -47.96
C ASP A 92 -3.77 -0.30 -47.05
N LYS A 93 -2.75 0.46 -47.48
CA LYS A 93 -1.58 0.79 -46.63
C LYS A 93 -1.96 1.62 -45.41
N SER A 94 -2.84 2.61 -45.58
CA SER A 94 -3.27 3.47 -44.47
C SER A 94 -4.09 2.70 -43.44
N GLU A 95 -5.00 1.83 -43.89
CA GLU A 95 -5.78 0.96 -43.01
C GLU A 95 -4.89 -0.04 -42.26
N SER A 96 -3.89 -0.64 -42.93
CA SER A 96 -2.90 -1.50 -42.28
C SER A 96 -2.13 -0.78 -41.18
N LEU A 97 -1.67 0.46 -41.44
CA LEU A 97 -0.95 1.25 -40.45
C LEU A 97 -1.84 1.69 -39.27
N GLU A 98 -3.13 1.94 -39.51
CA GLU A 98 -4.08 2.26 -38.45
C GLU A 98 -4.32 1.06 -37.52
N ILE A 99 -4.46 -0.15 -38.08
CA ILE A 99 -4.56 -1.39 -37.31
C ILE A 99 -3.31 -1.59 -36.45
N ASP A 100 -2.11 -1.42 -37.03
CA ASP A 100 -0.85 -1.55 -36.31
C ASP A 100 -0.72 -0.51 -35.18
N LEU A 101 -1.11 0.74 -35.43
CA LEU A 101 -1.11 1.79 -34.41
C LEU A 101 -2.09 1.50 -33.27
N VAL A 102 -3.28 0.99 -33.58
CA VAL A 102 -4.27 0.58 -32.56
C VAL A 102 -3.72 -0.60 -31.74
N ALA A 103 -3.10 -1.58 -32.40
CA ALA A 103 -2.46 -2.70 -31.72
C ALA A 103 -1.34 -2.22 -30.78
N GLU A 104 -0.45 -1.35 -31.23
CA GLU A 104 0.62 -0.79 -30.39
C GLU A 104 0.09 0.07 -29.25
N ARG A 105 -0.95 0.87 -29.46
CA ARG A 105 -1.61 1.62 -28.37
C ARG A 105 -2.22 0.69 -27.33
N SER A 106 -2.86 -0.41 -27.74
CA SER A 106 -3.42 -1.38 -26.79
C SER A 106 -2.33 -2.11 -26.00
N LYS A 107 -1.19 -2.46 -26.63
CA LYS A 107 -0.02 -3.02 -25.94
C LYS A 107 0.58 -2.01 -24.95
N ALA A 108 0.73 -0.75 -25.34
CA ALA A 108 1.23 0.31 -24.47
C ALA A 108 0.30 0.52 -23.26
N ALA A 109 -1.01 0.54 -23.47
CA ALA A 109 -2.00 0.64 -22.39
C ALA A 109 -1.91 -0.56 -21.43
N SER A 110 -1.81 -1.79 -21.95
CA SER A 110 -1.65 -2.99 -21.12
C SER A 110 -0.32 -2.99 -20.35
N ALA A 111 0.77 -2.53 -20.97
CA ALA A 111 2.06 -2.40 -20.31
C ALA A 111 2.03 -1.37 -19.18
N GLU A 112 1.33 -0.24 -19.38
CA GLU A 112 1.20 0.79 -18.35
C GLU A 112 0.31 0.33 -17.19
N GLU A 113 -0.80 -0.36 -17.47
CA GLU A 113 -1.62 -0.99 -16.43
C GLU A 113 -0.81 -2.03 -15.62
N ALA A 114 0.04 -2.81 -16.30
CA ALA A 114 0.92 -3.77 -15.63
C ALA A 114 1.97 -3.09 -14.75
N LYS A 115 2.55 -1.97 -15.19
CA LYS A 115 3.46 -1.16 -14.37
C LYS A 115 2.75 -0.59 -13.15
N GLN A 116 1.57 -0.02 -13.33
CA GLN A 116 0.79 0.55 -12.24
C GLN A 116 0.44 -0.52 -11.19
N LYS A 117 -0.01 -1.70 -11.61
CA LYS A 117 -0.24 -2.84 -10.70
C LYS A 117 1.04 -3.28 -9.98
N ALA A 118 2.18 -3.29 -10.67
CA ALA A 118 3.46 -3.63 -10.04
C ALA A 118 3.90 -2.56 -9.01
N GLU A 119 3.63 -1.29 -9.27
CA GLU A 119 3.91 -0.19 -8.35
C GLU A 119 3.00 -0.22 -7.13
N GLU A 120 1.70 -0.45 -7.31
CA GLU A 120 0.75 -0.67 -6.22
C GLU A 120 1.15 -1.87 -5.34
N ALA A 121 1.54 -2.99 -5.96
CA ALA A 121 2.04 -4.16 -5.23
C ALA A 121 3.31 -3.84 -4.43
N ARG A 122 4.23 -3.05 -4.98
CA ARG A 122 5.43 -2.58 -4.28
C ARG A 122 5.07 -1.65 -3.12
N ALA A 123 4.13 -0.72 -3.31
CA ALA A 123 3.68 0.19 -2.26
C ALA A 123 3.02 -0.56 -1.10
N ILE A 124 2.14 -1.54 -1.39
CA ILE A 124 1.53 -2.41 -0.39
C ILE A 124 2.60 -3.20 0.36
N THR A 125 3.56 -3.80 -0.36
CA THR A 125 4.64 -4.57 0.24
C THR A 125 5.52 -3.71 1.15
N SER A 126 5.85 -2.49 0.72
CA SER A 126 6.64 -1.55 1.52
C SER A 126 5.90 -1.12 2.78
N SER A 127 4.59 -0.88 2.70
CA SER A 127 3.75 -0.55 3.85
C SER A 127 3.70 -1.71 4.85
N ALA A 128 3.47 -2.93 4.35
CA ALA A 128 3.45 -4.14 5.17
C ALA A 128 4.81 -4.38 5.87
N LEU A 129 5.92 -4.15 5.18
CA LEU A 129 7.26 -4.26 5.76
C LEU A 129 7.48 -3.24 6.88
N ASN A 130 7.08 -1.99 6.70
CA ASN A 130 7.19 -0.96 7.75
C ASN A 130 6.39 -1.33 9.00
N VAL A 131 5.17 -1.87 8.82
CA VAL A 131 4.35 -2.36 9.95
C VAL A 131 5.06 -3.52 10.67
N ALA A 132 5.60 -4.48 9.92
CA ALA A 132 6.34 -5.60 10.49
C ALA A 132 7.58 -5.13 11.27
N GLN A 133 8.34 -4.19 10.73
CA GLN A 133 9.52 -3.60 11.39
C GLN A 133 9.14 -2.85 12.67
N ASN A 134 8.06 -2.08 12.66
CA ASN A 134 7.58 -1.37 13.86
C ASN A 134 7.13 -2.35 14.95
N ASN A 135 6.43 -3.41 14.57
CA ASN A 135 6.01 -4.46 15.50
C ASN A 135 7.22 -5.18 16.09
N TYR A 136 8.22 -5.50 15.27
CA TYR A 136 9.46 -6.09 15.75
C TYR A 136 10.17 -5.19 16.77
N ALA A 137 10.32 -3.90 16.49
CA ALA A 137 10.94 -2.96 17.43
C ALA A 137 10.18 -2.86 18.77
N LYS A 138 8.84 -2.87 18.73
CA LYS A 138 8.00 -2.89 19.94
C LYS A 138 8.19 -4.17 20.75
N VAL A 139 8.15 -5.33 20.09
CA VAL A 139 8.38 -6.63 20.74
C VAL A 139 9.79 -6.68 21.33
N GLN A 140 10.79 -6.19 20.60
CA GLN A 140 12.16 -6.16 21.10
C GLN A 140 12.28 -5.31 22.37
N GLY A 141 11.66 -4.13 22.42
CA GLY A 141 11.64 -3.31 23.64
C GLY A 141 10.99 -3.99 24.85
N ILE A 142 9.94 -4.79 24.62
CA ILE A 142 9.31 -5.61 25.67
C ILE A 142 10.28 -6.72 26.13
N VAL A 143 10.93 -7.41 25.20
CA VAL A 143 11.90 -8.47 25.50
C VAL A 143 13.09 -7.92 26.30
N ASP A 144 13.63 -6.77 25.90
CA ASP A 144 14.75 -6.12 26.59
C ASP A 144 14.37 -5.73 28.01
N THR A 145 13.16 -5.19 28.19
CA THR A 145 12.60 -4.86 29.51
C THR A 145 12.52 -6.12 30.37
N LEU A 146 11.86 -7.18 29.90
CA LEU A 146 11.72 -8.44 30.63
C LEU A 146 13.06 -9.10 30.95
N ALA A 147 14.02 -9.03 30.03
CA ALA A 147 15.37 -9.53 30.25
C ALA A 147 16.06 -8.80 31.40
N SER A 148 16.03 -7.46 31.40
CA SER A 148 16.62 -6.64 32.46
C SER A 148 15.94 -6.85 33.82
N GLU A 149 14.62 -7.01 33.86
CA GLU A 149 13.88 -7.28 35.09
C GLU A 149 14.18 -8.67 35.65
N THR A 150 14.28 -9.66 34.78
CA THR A 150 14.62 -11.04 35.16
C THR A 150 16.06 -11.14 35.66
N GLU A 151 16.98 -10.44 34.99
CA GLU A 151 18.37 -10.33 35.42
C GLU A 151 18.48 -9.67 36.79
N TRP A 152 17.79 -8.54 37.01
CA TRP A 152 17.75 -7.89 38.32
C TRP A 152 17.19 -8.81 39.40
N ARG A 153 16.07 -9.49 39.14
CA ARG A 153 15.45 -10.42 40.09
C ARG A 153 16.41 -11.54 40.47
N ARG A 154 17.10 -12.12 39.48
CA ARG A 154 18.05 -13.23 39.68
C ARG A 154 19.33 -12.78 40.38
N GLY A 155 19.87 -11.63 40.01
CA GLY A 155 21.17 -11.14 40.50
C GLY A 155 21.11 -10.44 41.86
N ARG A 156 20.00 -9.76 42.18
CA ARG A 156 19.86 -8.98 43.41
C ARG A 156 18.51 -9.16 44.10
N GLY A 157 17.41 -9.14 43.36
CA GLY A 157 16.06 -9.11 43.93
C GLY A 157 15.76 -10.26 44.91
N LEU A 158 16.09 -11.50 44.55
CA LEU A 158 15.89 -12.67 45.42
C LEU A 158 16.69 -12.57 46.73
N VAL A 159 17.94 -12.12 46.65
CA VAL A 159 18.81 -11.96 47.81
C VAL A 159 18.26 -10.88 48.73
N LEU A 160 17.84 -9.74 48.19
CA LEU A 160 17.26 -8.66 48.98
C LEU A 160 15.92 -9.06 49.64
N MET A 161 15.07 -9.81 48.95
CA MET A 161 13.84 -10.36 49.55
C MET A 161 14.16 -11.28 50.73
N ALA A 162 15.06 -12.24 50.53
CA ALA A 162 15.48 -13.15 51.61
C ALA A 162 16.08 -12.38 52.79
N ASN A 163 16.96 -11.42 52.52
CA ASN A 163 17.57 -10.60 53.56
C ASN A 163 16.52 -9.79 54.35
N SER A 164 15.51 -9.24 53.67
CA SER A 164 14.45 -8.47 54.33
C SER A 164 13.55 -9.36 55.20
N ILE A 165 13.30 -10.60 54.79
CA ILE A 165 12.55 -11.59 55.58
C ILE A 165 13.34 -12.03 56.81
N LEU A 166 14.62 -12.35 56.63
CA LEU A 166 15.48 -12.84 57.72
C LEU A 166 15.80 -11.76 58.76
N ASN A 167 15.81 -10.49 58.36
CA ASN A 167 16.00 -9.35 59.27
C ASN A 167 14.68 -8.71 59.72
N ALA A 168 13.53 -9.36 59.50
CA ALA A 168 12.26 -8.86 60.00
C ALA A 168 12.24 -8.90 61.53
N GLY A 169 11.99 -7.76 62.18
CA GLY A 169 11.98 -7.67 63.64
C GLY A 169 10.88 -8.52 64.28
N GLU A 170 9.79 -8.77 63.56
CA GLU A 170 8.71 -9.68 63.98
C GLU A 170 9.18 -11.13 64.07
N LEU A 171 10.08 -11.54 63.17
CA LEU A 171 10.71 -12.87 63.21
C LEU A 171 11.68 -12.98 64.38
N ASP A 172 12.58 -12.00 64.52
CA ASP A 172 13.56 -11.97 65.61
C ASP A 172 12.90 -12.01 66.98
N GLY A 173 11.90 -11.14 67.20
CA GLY A 173 11.16 -11.08 68.47
C GLY A 173 10.40 -12.38 68.78
N THR A 174 9.76 -12.98 67.78
CA THR A 174 9.02 -14.24 67.96
C THR A 174 9.95 -15.42 68.24
N VAL A 175 11.09 -15.51 67.55
CA VAL A 175 12.10 -16.55 67.78
C VAL A 175 12.75 -16.38 69.15
N ALA A 176 13.06 -15.14 69.56
CA ALA A 176 13.59 -14.87 70.89
C ALA A 176 12.63 -15.33 72.00
N ALA A 177 11.34 -14.98 71.89
CA ALA A 177 10.31 -15.42 72.83
C ALA A 177 10.18 -16.95 72.89
N LEU A 178 10.27 -17.63 71.74
CA LEU A 178 10.23 -19.09 71.67
C LEU A 178 11.44 -19.73 72.36
N ILE A 179 12.65 -19.19 72.14
CA ILE A 179 13.88 -19.65 72.78
C ILE A 179 13.79 -19.47 74.29
N ASP A 180 13.34 -18.31 74.75
CA ASP A 180 13.23 -18.00 76.19
C ASP A 180 12.21 -18.90 76.87
N ALA A 181 11.02 -19.10 76.27
CA ALA A 181 10.01 -20.01 76.80
C ALA A 181 10.50 -21.46 76.83
N SER A 182 11.20 -21.91 75.78
CA SER A 182 11.79 -23.26 75.72
C SER A 182 12.83 -23.47 76.80
N ARG A 183 13.70 -22.48 77.03
CA ARG A 183 14.69 -22.51 78.12
C ARG A 183 14.01 -22.57 79.49
N ALA A 184 12.97 -21.77 79.71
CA ALA A 184 12.24 -21.77 80.98
C ALA A 184 11.60 -23.14 81.28
N VAL A 185 10.97 -23.78 80.30
CA VAL A 185 10.46 -25.15 80.43
C VAL A 185 11.57 -26.14 80.77
N GLY A 186 12.71 -26.06 80.07
CA GLY A 186 13.87 -26.91 80.35
C GLY A 186 14.42 -26.73 81.77
N HIS A 187 14.57 -25.49 82.24
CA HIS A 187 15.01 -25.19 83.60
C HIS A 187 14.05 -25.74 84.66
N ARG A 188 12.73 -25.58 84.45
CA ARG A 188 11.72 -26.15 85.36
C ARG A 188 11.75 -27.67 85.36
N GLY A 189 11.84 -28.30 84.18
CA GLY A 189 11.96 -29.75 84.05
C GLY A 189 13.17 -30.31 84.81
N GLY A 190 14.33 -29.67 84.66
CA GLY A 190 15.55 -30.05 85.39
C GLY A 190 15.42 -29.89 86.91
N TYR A 191 14.76 -28.83 87.39
CA TYR A 191 14.48 -28.67 88.82
C TYR A 191 13.59 -29.80 89.34
N LEU A 192 12.51 -30.13 88.63
CA LEU A 192 11.58 -31.20 89.04
C LEU A 192 12.26 -32.57 89.10
N GLU A 193 13.13 -32.88 88.14
CA GLU A 193 13.94 -34.11 88.16
C GLU A 193 14.87 -34.15 89.38
N CYS A 194 15.55 -33.04 89.69
CA CYS A 194 16.42 -32.96 90.86
C CYS A 194 15.65 -33.07 92.18
N ALA A 195 14.49 -32.41 92.28
CA ALA A 195 13.60 -32.51 93.44
C ALA A 195 13.17 -33.95 93.65
N GLN A 196 12.72 -34.64 92.60
CA GLN A 196 12.33 -36.05 92.66
C GLN A 196 13.48 -36.94 93.19
N HIS A 197 14.70 -36.79 92.67
CA HIS A 197 15.85 -37.57 93.18
C HIS A 197 16.15 -37.27 94.66
N ALA A 198 16.01 -36.02 95.10
CA ALA A 198 16.20 -35.66 96.51
C ALA A 198 15.10 -36.27 97.40
N GLU A 199 13.85 -36.24 96.96
CA GLU A 199 12.72 -36.87 97.66
C GLU A 199 12.95 -38.37 97.86
N GLU A 200 13.44 -39.07 96.82
CA GLU A 200 13.75 -40.50 96.86
C GLU A 200 14.86 -40.84 97.87
N ILE A 201 15.87 -39.99 98.01
CA ILE A 201 17.01 -40.20 98.92
C ILE A 201 16.65 -39.86 100.37
N PHE A 202 15.98 -38.74 100.59
CA PHE A 202 15.75 -38.20 101.93
C PHE A 202 14.39 -38.59 102.53
N GLY A 203 13.45 -39.10 101.72
CA GLY A 203 12.10 -39.46 102.16
C GLY A 203 11.24 -38.27 102.59
N GLN A 204 11.61 -37.07 102.13
CA GLN A 204 10.93 -35.80 102.40
C GLN A 204 10.48 -35.18 101.08
N GLU A 205 9.25 -34.69 101.01
CA GLU A 205 8.70 -33.98 99.84
C GLU A 205 9.39 -32.61 99.65
N PHE A 206 9.78 -32.31 98.41
CA PHE A 206 10.38 -31.05 97.97
C PHE A 206 9.41 -30.37 97.01
N ASP A 207 8.79 -29.28 97.46
CA ASP A 207 7.87 -28.53 96.64
C ASP A 207 8.56 -27.66 95.56
N THR A 208 7.76 -27.09 94.67
CA THR A 208 8.21 -26.16 93.62
C THR A 208 8.40 -24.73 94.13
N SER A 209 8.22 -24.45 95.43
CA SER A 209 8.31 -23.08 95.96
C SER A 209 9.71 -22.48 95.87
N HIS A 210 10.73 -23.33 95.76
CA HIS A 210 12.13 -22.94 95.55
C HIS A 210 12.56 -22.95 94.08
N CYS A 211 11.66 -23.32 93.15
CA CYS A 211 11.90 -23.16 91.73
C CYS A 211 11.79 -21.67 91.36
N SER A 212 12.85 -21.10 90.79
CA SER A 212 12.85 -19.71 90.32
C SER A 212 12.00 -19.48 89.07
N VAL A 213 11.45 -20.55 88.50
CA VAL A 213 10.69 -20.56 87.25
C VAL A 213 9.22 -20.85 87.56
N ALA A 214 8.32 -20.05 87.00
CA ALA A 214 6.87 -20.14 87.22
C ALA A 214 6.27 -21.47 86.71
N ASP A 215 5.09 -21.83 87.23
CA ASP A 215 4.41 -23.07 86.85
C ASP A 215 3.75 -23.00 85.46
N GLU A 216 3.46 -21.78 84.99
CA GLU A 216 2.78 -21.51 83.73
C GLU A 216 3.68 -21.61 82.48
N VAL A 217 4.98 -21.94 82.63
CA VAL A 217 5.94 -21.95 81.51
C VAL A 217 5.56 -22.85 80.35
N ASN A 218 4.84 -23.96 80.60
CA ASN A 218 4.33 -24.81 79.52
C ASN A 218 3.25 -24.10 78.69
N ALA A 219 2.37 -23.32 79.33
CA ALA A 219 1.38 -22.53 78.64
C ALA A 219 2.03 -21.34 77.90
N GLU A 220 3.12 -20.79 78.44
CA GLU A 220 3.93 -19.78 77.75
C GLU A 220 4.64 -20.33 76.52
N LEU A 221 5.23 -21.53 76.61
CA LEU A 221 5.82 -22.22 75.46
C LEU A 221 4.76 -22.48 74.38
N THR A 222 3.61 -23.05 74.71
CA THR A 222 2.52 -23.26 73.75
C THR A 222 2.04 -21.96 73.11
N ARG A 223 2.04 -20.84 73.85
CA ARG A 223 1.71 -19.53 73.29
C ARG A 223 2.78 -19.04 72.32
N ALA A 224 4.06 -19.21 72.66
CA ALA A 224 5.18 -18.82 71.81
C ALA A 224 5.27 -19.66 70.53
N GLU A 225 5.04 -20.98 70.62
CA GLU A 225 4.91 -21.89 69.48
C GLU A 225 3.79 -21.44 68.55
N ASN A 226 2.61 -21.16 69.10
CA ASN A 226 1.47 -20.68 68.34
C ASN A 226 1.76 -19.32 67.65
N ALA A 227 2.45 -18.41 68.34
CA ALA A 227 2.86 -17.13 67.76
C ALA A 227 3.85 -17.32 66.60
N TYR A 228 4.78 -18.27 66.70
CA TYR A 228 5.71 -18.62 65.63
C TYR A 228 5.02 -19.26 64.43
N ASP A 229 4.13 -20.23 64.67
CA ASP A 229 3.40 -20.95 63.61
C ASP A 229 2.48 -20.03 62.79
N HIS A 230 1.98 -18.96 63.41
CA HIS A 230 1.09 -17.98 62.77
C HIS A 230 1.76 -16.63 62.52
N LEU A 231 3.11 -16.62 62.46
CA LEU A 231 3.87 -15.40 62.24
C LEU A 231 3.53 -14.78 60.87
N ALA A 232 3.05 -13.55 60.90
CA ALA A 232 2.83 -12.73 59.72
C ALA A 232 3.94 -11.68 59.60
N LEU A 233 4.69 -11.73 58.51
CA LEU A 233 5.75 -10.77 58.22
C LEU A 233 5.23 -9.67 57.30
N LEU A 234 5.27 -8.41 57.74
CA LEU A 234 4.80 -7.28 56.94
C LEU A 234 5.50 -7.19 55.59
N VAL A 235 6.79 -7.54 55.54
CA VAL A 235 7.57 -7.56 54.29
C VAL A 235 7.03 -8.56 53.27
N MET A 236 6.50 -9.71 53.70
CA MET A 236 5.92 -10.71 52.80
C MET A 236 4.62 -10.20 52.17
N ASP A 237 3.81 -9.49 52.94
CA ASP A 237 2.59 -8.84 52.43
C ASP A 237 2.92 -7.74 51.41
N LEU A 238 3.95 -6.93 51.68
CA LEU A 238 4.40 -5.88 50.76
C LEU A 238 4.94 -6.46 49.45
N ILE A 239 5.75 -7.53 49.52
CA ILE A 239 6.25 -8.25 48.34
C ILE A 239 5.07 -8.82 47.54
N THR A 240 4.13 -9.49 48.20
CA THR A 240 2.97 -10.10 47.54
C THR A 240 2.13 -9.05 46.82
N LYS A 241 1.81 -7.93 47.48
CA LYS A 241 1.09 -6.80 46.87
C LYS A 241 1.85 -6.20 45.69
N ALA A 242 3.18 -6.08 45.78
CA ALA A 242 3.98 -5.56 44.67
C ALA A 242 3.92 -6.46 43.42
N LEU A 243 3.86 -7.79 43.61
CA LEU A 243 3.80 -8.77 42.53
C LEU A 243 2.45 -8.81 41.79
N GLU A 244 1.40 -8.24 42.36
CA GLU A 244 0.07 -8.16 41.73
C GLU A 244 0.00 -7.08 40.63
N HIS A 245 1.01 -6.21 40.52
CA HIS A 245 1.02 -5.09 39.58
C HIS A 245 1.91 -5.31 38.36
N ASP A 246 1.58 -4.65 37.24
CA ASP A 246 2.37 -4.70 36.00
C ASP A 246 3.79 -4.12 36.18
N ASP A 247 3.93 -3.13 37.07
CA ASP A 247 5.20 -2.47 37.44
C ASP A 247 5.89 -3.13 38.65
N TRP A 248 5.67 -4.44 38.87
CA TRP A 248 6.18 -5.21 40.01
C TRP A 248 7.68 -4.99 40.27
N CYS A 249 8.50 -4.91 39.22
CA CYS A 249 9.96 -4.79 39.36
C CYS A 249 10.35 -3.44 39.99
N ALA A 250 9.71 -2.35 39.58
CA ALA A 250 9.95 -1.03 40.13
C ALA A 250 9.49 -0.95 41.59
N ARG A 251 8.33 -1.54 41.91
CA ARG A 251 7.80 -1.59 43.28
C ARG A 251 8.69 -2.40 44.21
N LEU A 252 9.15 -3.58 43.78
CA LEU A 252 10.06 -4.39 44.58
C LEU A 252 11.38 -3.67 44.83
N LYS A 253 11.94 -2.97 43.83
CA LYS A 253 13.12 -2.13 44.04
C LYS A 253 12.88 -1.05 45.10
N ALA A 254 11.75 -0.36 45.04
CA ALA A 254 11.43 0.66 46.05
C ALA A 254 11.29 0.10 47.47
N ILE A 255 10.81 -1.14 47.62
CA ILE A 255 10.64 -1.80 48.92
C ILE A 255 11.98 -2.34 49.46
N LEU A 256 12.78 -2.96 48.58
CA LEU A 256 13.93 -3.78 48.97
C LEU A 256 15.29 -3.08 48.81
N ASP A 257 15.32 -2.03 47.99
CA ASP A 257 16.50 -1.26 47.62
C ASP A 257 16.14 0.24 47.66
N PRO A 258 15.69 0.76 48.82
CA PRO A 258 15.31 2.16 48.93
C PRO A 258 16.52 3.04 48.61
N PRO A 259 16.36 4.12 47.83
CA PRO A 259 17.46 4.98 47.45
C PRO A 259 18.12 5.55 48.70
N GLU A 260 19.44 5.41 48.78
CA GLU A 260 20.27 6.00 49.83
C GLU A 260 20.00 7.51 49.84
N MET A 261 19.33 7.98 50.89
CA MET A 261 19.16 9.40 51.13
C MET A 261 20.55 9.94 51.43
N VAL A 262 21.16 10.61 50.45
CA VAL A 262 22.37 11.40 50.66
C VAL A 262 22.08 12.32 51.84
N GLU A 263 22.68 12.03 53.00
CA GLU A 263 22.71 12.97 54.11
C GLU A 263 23.41 14.22 53.58
N VAL A 264 22.61 15.24 53.28
CA VAL A 264 23.11 16.59 53.02
C VAL A 264 23.66 17.04 54.38
N SER A 265 24.95 16.75 54.59
CA SER A 265 25.72 17.34 55.69
C SER A 265 25.72 18.84 55.44
N ASP A 266 24.83 19.55 56.13
CA ASP A 266 24.98 20.98 56.35
C ASP A 266 26.23 21.16 57.22
N GLU A 267 27.36 21.43 56.57
CA GLU A 267 28.53 22.01 57.21
C GLU A 267 28.24 23.45 57.64
N GLU A 268 28.28 23.73 58.95
CA GLU A 268 28.90 24.94 59.51
C GLU A 268 29.10 24.80 61.05
N GLU A 269 30.31 24.36 61.45
CA GLU A 269 31.25 24.87 62.50
C GLU A 269 30.73 25.54 63.81
N PRO A 270 31.45 25.45 64.97
CA PRO A 270 32.90 25.68 65.00
C PRO A 270 33.77 24.81 65.91
N ALA A 271 35.05 24.84 65.57
CA ALA A 271 36.18 24.33 66.33
C ALA A 271 36.26 24.84 67.78
N GLY A 272 36.53 23.91 68.69
CA GLY A 272 36.92 24.12 70.10
C GLY A 272 36.57 22.84 70.88
N ASP A 273 37.38 22.28 71.77
CA ASP A 273 38.62 22.67 72.41
C ASP A 273 39.19 21.36 73.00
N ASP A 274 40.45 21.10 72.70
CA ASP A 274 41.50 20.32 73.35
C ASP A 274 41.17 19.60 74.68
N GLY A 275 41.43 18.29 74.78
CA GLY A 275 41.54 17.64 76.11
C GLY A 275 41.52 16.12 76.19
N GLU A 276 42.69 15.51 75.98
CA GLU A 276 43.27 14.30 76.63
C GLU A 276 42.42 13.11 77.14
N GLY A 277 42.90 11.91 76.78
CA GLY A 277 42.85 10.69 77.61
C GLY A 277 42.19 9.53 76.88
N GLY A 278 42.80 8.36 76.68
CA GLY A 278 44.04 7.76 77.12
C GLY A 278 44.08 6.37 76.49
N GLY A 279 45.28 5.89 76.15
CA GLY A 279 45.47 4.63 75.47
C GLY A 279 45.19 3.39 76.33
N ASN A 280 44.78 2.32 75.65
CA ASN A 280 45.21 0.93 75.81
C ASN A 280 44.71 0.22 74.54
N GLY A 281 45.50 -0.49 73.75
CA GLY A 281 46.69 -1.26 74.09
C GLY A 281 46.29 -2.73 74.16
N ASP A 282 46.78 -3.49 73.17
CA ASP A 282 46.88 -4.95 73.09
C ASP A 282 45.60 -5.79 72.96
N ASP A 283 45.62 -6.99 72.38
CA ASP A 283 46.45 -7.70 71.40
C ASP A 283 45.78 -9.08 71.36
N GLY A 284 45.64 -9.73 70.22
CA GLY A 284 44.91 -11.01 70.19
C GLY A 284 44.59 -11.55 68.83
N GLY A 285 45.61 -11.65 67.97
CA GLY A 285 45.55 -12.53 66.82
C GLY A 285 45.52 -13.98 67.28
N ASN A 286 44.54 -14.74 66.81
CA ASN A 286 44.67 -16.18 66.60
C ASN A 286 44.45 -16.44 65.12
N GLY A 287 45.57 -16.56 64.40
CA GLY A 287 45.63 -17.33 63.19
C GLY A 287 45.96 -18.76 63.59
N ASP A 288 45.05 -19.68 63.30
CA ASP A 288 45.38 -21.09 63.09
C ASP A 288 44.89 -21.43 61.70
N GLY A 289 45.84 -21.38 60.76
CA GLY A 289 45.72 -22.07 59.49
C GLY A 289 46.26 -23.48 59.67
N ASP A 290 45.40 -24.44 59.38
CA ASP A 290 45.71 -25.81 58.95
C ASP A 290 44.61 -26.12 57.92
N GLY A 291 44.83 -26.59 56.71
CA GLY A 291 45.97 -27.27 56.14
C GLY A 291 45.39 -28.19 55.06
N ASP A 292 45.72 -27.88 53.81
CA ASP A 292 45.91 -28.73 52.64
C ASP A 292 45.04 -29.99 52.44
N GLY A 293 44.40 -30.02 51.27
CA GLY A 293 43.82 -31.23 50.67
C GLY A 293 43.44 -30.99 49.22
N ASP A 294 44.44 -30.77 48.37
CA ASP A 294 44.34 -30.84 46.90
C ASP A 294 43.68 -32.16 46.43
N GLU A 295 42.96 -32.02 45.31
CA GLU A 295 42.46 -33.01 44.33
C GLU A 295 43.52 -34.07 43.90
N PRO A 296 43.29 -35.04 42.95
CA PRO A 296 42.13 -35.31 42.07
C PRO A 296 41.76 -36.81 41.90
N GLU A 297 40.58 -37.07 41.33
CA GLU A 297 40.37 -37.92 40.12
C GLU A 297 38.92 -37.76 39.59
#